data_AF-J2HHG2-F1
#
_entry.id   AF-J2HHG2-F1
#
_cell.length_a   1.000
_cell.length_b   1.000
_cell.length_c   1.000
_cell.angle_alpha   90.00
_cell.angle_beta   90.00
_cell.angle_gamma   90.00
#
_symmetry.space_group_name_H-M   'P 1'
#
loop_
_entity.id
_entity.type
_entity.pdbx_description
1 polymer ?
#
loop_
_entity_poly.entity_id
_entity_poly.type
_entity_poly.pdbx_seq_one_letter_code
_entity_poly.pdbx_strand_id
1 'polypeptide(L)' 'MPFTTDKIIEKLHTISGFDGEVDADTPLFSSGALDSIAMISLIAFVEQEVGIEIRADEVTLENFDTPERISRFALEKAT' A
#
# COMPACT_ATOMS: atom_id res chain seq x y z
N MET A 1 -6.65 -16.51 -1.04
CA MET A 1 -5.28 -16.36 -0.49
C MET A 1 -5.35 -15.22 0.52
N PRO A 2 -4.71 -15.34 1.69
CA PRO A 2 -4.67 -14.23 2.65
C PRO A 2 -4.01 -13.00 2.00
N PHE A 3 -4.50 -11.82 2.36
CA PHE A 3 -3.85 -10.57 2.02
C PHE A 3 -2.56 -10.44 2.85
N THR A 4 -1.42 -10.22 2.19
CA THR A 4 -0.09 -10.17 2.81
C THR A 4 0.73 -9.02 2.25
N THR A 5 1.83 -8.69 2.93
CA THR A 5 2.80 -7.67 2.47
C THR A 5 3.39 -8.01 1.10
N ASP A 6 3.64 -9.28 0.80
CA ASP A 6 4.14 -9.72 -0.51
C ASP A 6 3.22 -9.31 -1.66
N LYS A 7 1.89 -9.39 -1.48
CA LYS A 7 0.93 -8.94 -2.50
C LYS A 7 1.05 -7.45 -2.78
N ILE A 8 1.36 -6.65 -1.76
CA ILE A 8 1.58 -5.21 -1.93
C ILE A 8 2.85 -4.97 -2.72
N ILE A 9 3.94 -5.68 -2.38
CA ILE A 9 5.22 -5.61 -3.10
C ILE A 9 5.04 -6.02 -4.58
N GLU A 10 4.38 -7.15 -4.83
CA GLU A 10 4.03 -7.59 -6.19
C GLU A 10 3.20 -6.53 -6.92
N LYS A 11 2.21 -5.94 -6.25
CA LYS A 11 1.40 -4.87 -6.83
C LYS A 11 2.25 -3.66 -7.20
N LEU A 12 3.16 -3.23 -6.34
CA LEU A 12 4.06 -2.10 -6.59
C LEU A 12 4.93 -2.32 -7.82
N HIS A 13 5.48 -3.52 -8.01
CA HIS A 13 6.24 -3.87 -9.23
C HIS A 13 5.41 -3.83 -10.53
N THR A 14 4.07 -3.91 -10.43
CA THR A 14 3.16 -3.81 -11.58
C THR A 14 2.54 -2.43 -11.76
N ILE A 15 2.68 -1.55 -10.77
CA ILE A 15 2.14 -0.18 -10.83
C ILE A 15 3.09 0.69 -11.64
N SER A 16 2.55 1.37 -12.63
CA SER A 16 3.26 2.43 -13.34
C SER A 16 3.56 3.59 -12.39
N GLY A 17 4.82 4.00 -12.30
CA GLY A 17 5.27 5.07 -11.39
C GLY A 17 5.91 4.58 -10.10
N PHE A 18 6.29 3.30 -10.03
CA PHE A 18 7.20 2.76 -9.03
C PHE A 18 8.41 2.13 -9.74
N ASP A 19 9.61 2.60 -9.43
CA ASP A 19 10.87 2.11 -10.00
C ASP A 19 11.87 1.82 -8.86
N GLY A 20 12.27 0.56 -8.72
CA GLY A 20 13.27 0.14 -7.73
C GLY A 20 12.97 -1.19 -7.05
N GLU A 21 13.85 -1.56 -6.13
CA GLU A 21 13.59 -2.65 -5.17
C GLU A 21 12.77 -2.09 -4.00
N VAL A 22 11.79 -2.87 -3.54
CA VAL A 22 10.96 -2.55 -2.38
C VAL A 22 10.88 -3.76 -1.46
N ASP A 23 11.23 -3.52 -0.20
CA ASP A 23 11.03 -4.46 0.90
C ASP A 23 9.87 -4.03 1.79
N ALA A 24 9.48 -4.91 2.71
CA ALA A 24 8.36 -4.70 3.63
C ALA A 24 8.44 -3.38 4.44
N ASP A 25 9.65 -2.96 4.80
CA ASP A 25 9.95 -1.77 5.60
C ASP A 25 10.42 -0.57 4.75
N THR A 26 10.49 -0.73 3.43
CA THR A 26 10.95 0.33 2.53
C THR A 26 9.95 1.49 2.53
N PRO A 27 10.40 2.72 2.84
CA PRO A 27 9.54 3.88 2.76
C PRO A 27 9.17 4.15 1.30
N LEU A 28 7.88 4.32 1.03
CA LEU A 28 7.30 4.59 -0.29
C LEU A 28 6.95 6.06 -0.44
N PHE A 29 6.38 6.64 0.62
CA PHE A 29 5.89 8.02 0.61
C PHE A 29 6.96 9.00 1.05
N SER A 30 7.58 8.74 2.21
CA SER A 30 8.59 9.66 2.76
C SER A 30 9.86 9.70 1.91
N SER A 31 10.13 8.65 1.13
CA SER A 31 11.23 8.57 0.17
C SER A 31 10.92 9.24 -1.17
N GLY A 32 9.64 9.46 -1.48
CA GLY A 32 9.19 9.87 -2.80
C GLY A 32 9.26 8.79 -3.87
N ALA A 33 9.39 7.50 -3.48
CA ALA A 33 9.41 6.38 -4.42
C ALA A 33 8.04 6.11 -5.07
N LEU A 34 6.95 6.61 -4.47
CA LEU A 34 5.59 6.42 -4.95
C LEU A 34 4.93 7.75 -5.32
N ASP A 35 4.51 7.87 -6.57
CA ASP A 35 3.74 9.02 -7.06
C ASP A 35 2.29 9.03 -6.56
N SER A 36 1.65 10.21 -6.62
CA SER A 36 0.24 10.37 -6.21
C SER A 36 -0.74 9.48 -6.98
N ILE A 37 -0.46 9.17 -8.24
CA ILE A 37 -1.29 8.27 -9.07
C ILE A 37 -1.09 6.80 -8.68
N ALA A 38 0.16 6.42 -8.41
CA ALA A 38 0.51 5.09 -7.92
C ALA A 38 -0.14 4.85 -6.54
N MET A 39 -0.20 5.87 -5.67
CA MET A 39 -0.93 5.82 -4.40
C MET A 39 -2.40 5.46 -4.59
N ILE A 40 -3.13 6.18 -5.45
CA ILE A 40 -4.56 5.93 -5.66
C ILE A 40 -4.78 4.50 -6.18
N SER A 41 -3.91 4.02 -7.07
CA SER A 41 -3.97 2.66 -7.60
C SER A 41 -3.69 1.60 -6.54
N LEU A 42 -2.78 1.89 -5.60
CA LEU A 42 -2.46 1.01 -4.48
C LEU A 42 -3.60 0.95 -3.47
N ILE A 43 -4.19 2.10 -3.12
CA ILE A 43 -5.35 2.17 -2.22
C ILE A 43 -6.50 1.36 -2.80
N ALA A 44 -6.86 1.59 -4.07
CA ALA A 44 -7.94 0.86 -4.73
C ALA A 44 -7.69 -0.66 -4.78
N PHE A 45 -6.43 -1.08 -4.93
CA PHE A 45 -6.06 -2.50 -4.86
C PHE A 45 -6.29 -3.07 -3.46
N VAL A 46 -5.84 -2.37 -2.42
CA VAL A 46 -6.03 -2.81 -1.02
C VAL A 46 -7.53 -2.89 -0.71
N GLU A 47 -8.31 -1.87 -1.03
CA GLU A 47 -9.77 -1.85 -0.87
C GLU A 47 -10.43 -3.07 -1.52
N GLN A 48 -10.03 -3.42 -2.74
CA GLN A 48 -10.57 -4.58 -3.46
C GLN A 48 -10.16 -5.92 -2.86
N GLU A 49 -8.92 -6.05 -2.38
CA GLU A 49 -8.40 -7.31 -1.85
C GLU A 49 -9.01 -7.69 -0.50
N VAL A 50 -9.23 -6.72 0.39
CA VAL A 50 -9.83 -6.95 1.72
C VAL A 50 -11.31 -6.55 1.81
N GLY A 51 -11.86 -5.86 0.81
CA GLY A 51 -13.27 -5.47 0.79
C GLY A 51 -13.62 -4.33 1.75
N ILE A 52 -12.70 -3.38 1.94
CA ILE A 52 -12.87 -2.21 2.82
C ILE A 52 -12.89 -0.92 2.01
N GLU A 53 -13.37 0.17 2.60
CA GLU A 53 -13.25 1.53 2.07
C GLU A 53 -12.20 2.29 2.88
N ILE A 54 -11.19 2.84 2.21
CA ILE A 54 -10.11 3.63 2.80
C ILE A 54 -10.39 5.10 2.53
N ARG A 55 -10.56 5.86 3.60
CA ARG A 55 -10.81 7.30 3.49
C ARG A 55 -9.50 8.05 3.35
N ALA A 56 -9.54 9.18 2.66
CA ALA A 56 -8.35 10.02 2.45
C ALA A 56 -7.70 10.49 3.77
N ASP A 57 -8.47 10.65 4.85
CA ASP A 57 -7.95 11.03 6.17
C ASP A 57 -7.20 9.89 6.89
N GLU A 58 -7.38 8.64 6.45
CA GLU A 58 -6.66 7.48 6.98
C GLU A 58 -5.35 7.19 6.24
N VAL A 59 -5.17 7.82 5.07
CA VAL A 59 -3.96 7.74 4.25
C VAL A 59 -2.89 8.65 4.84
N THR A 60 -2.30 8.21 5.95
CA THR A 60 -1.23 8.92 6.65
C THR A 60 0.10 8.19 6.46
N LEU A 61 1.23 8.88 6.70
CA LEU A 61 2.55 8.22 6.71
C LEU A 61 2.64 7.10 7.78
N GLU A 62 1.83 7.17 8.84
CA GLU A 62 1.82 6.11 9.85
C GLU A 62 1.18 4.81 9.33
N ASN A 63 0.24 4.92 8.41
CA ASN A 63 -0.50 3.78 7.84
C ASN A 63 0.01 3.36 6.46
N PHE A 64 0.48 4.30 5.63
CA PHE A 64 0.75 4.06 4.21
C PHE A 64 2.21 4.20 3.79
N ASP A 65 3.13 4.56 4.70
CA ASP A 65 4.53 4.83 4.31
C ASP A 65 5.32 3.58 3.90
N THR A 66 4.95 2.37 4.33
CA THR A 66 5.67 1.13 3.98
C THR A 66 4.68 0.02 3.62
N PRO A 67 5.06 -0.97 2.79
CA PRO A 67 4.20 -2.11 2.48
C PRO A 67 3.68 -2.83 3.73
N GLU A 68 4.54 -3.02 4.75
CA GLU A 68 4.16 -3.67 6.00
C GLU A 68 3.04 -2.89 6.72
N ARG A 69 3.19 -1.57 6.86
CA ARG A 69 2.18 -0.71 7.49
C ARG A 69 0.84 -0.77 6.76
N ILE A 70 0.88 -0.73 5.42
CA ILE A 70 -0.33 -0.83 4.59
C ILE A 70 -1.03 -2.16 4.83
N SER A 71 -0.26 -3.26 4.82
CA SER A 71 -0.82 -4.60 5.03
C SER A 71 -1.48 -4.73 6.40
N ARG A 72 -0.82 -4.23 7.45
CA ARG A 72 -1.34 -4.22 8.81
C ARG A 72 -2.60 -3.38 8.93
N PHE A 73 -2.60 -2.16 8.41
CA PHE A 73 -3.76 -1.27 8.44
C PHE A 73 -4.98 -1.91 7.78
N ALA A 74 -4.81 -2.53 6.60
CA ALA A 74 -5.93 -3.14 5.91
C ALA A 74 -6.49 -4.37 6.65
N LEU A 75 -5.64 -5.19 7.27
CA LEU A 75 -6.07 -6.34 8.07
C LEU A 75 -6.78 -5.90 9.36
N GLU A 76 -6.25 -4.90 10.05
CA GLU A 76 -6.87 -4.32 11.26
C GLU A 76 -8.25 -3.74 10.95
N LYS A 77 -8.41 -3.08 9.80
CA LYS A 77 -9.66 -2.47 9.39
C LYS A 77 -10.70 -3.48 8.86
N ALA A 78 -10.25 -4.60 8.32
CA ALA A 78 -11.13 -5.67 7.84
C ALA A 78 -11.63 -6.60 8.96
N THR A 79 -11.18 -6.39 10.20
CA THR A 79 -11.57 -7.16 11.39
C THR A 79 -12.74 -6.48 12.11
#